data_AF-A0AAU2K6Z8-F1
#
_entry.id   AF-A0AAU2K6Z8-F1
#
_cell.length_a   1.000
_cell.length_b   1.000
_cell.length_c   1.000
_cell.angle_alpha   90.00
_cell.angle_beta   90.00
_cell.angle_gamma   90.00
#
_symmetry.space_group_name_H-M   'P 1'
#
loop_
_entity.id
_entity.type
_entity.pdbx_description
1 polymer ?
#
loop_
_entity_poly.entity_id
_entity_poly.type
_entity_poly.pdbx_seq_one_letter_code
_entity_poly.pdbx_strand_id
1 'polypeptide(L)' 'MEAAGNWGRSAEDAAAFLLDSGPGRHLLSQVGPDVREDARRTLTDTLCPFGKEGAVWLRSSSWLVTAARGVS' A
#
# COMPACT_ATOMS: atom_id res chain seq x y z
N MET A 1 -8.18 7.34 13.32
CA MET A 1 -7.37 8.58 13.18
C MET A 1 -6.85 8.64 11.76
N GLU A 2 -6.86 9.80 11.10
CA GLU A 2 -6.26 9.97 9.78
C GLU A 2 -4.89 10.66 9.91
N ALA A 3 -3.86 10.08 9.28
CA ALA A 3 -2.50 10.63 9.26
C ALA A 3 -1.79 10.26 7.95
N ALA A 4 -0.75 11.01 7.59
CA ALA A 4 0.13 10.61 6.50
C ALA A 4 0.94 9.37 6.94
N GLY A 5 0.75 8.25 6.26
CA GLY A 5 1.57 7.04 6.43
C GLY A 5 2.73 7.04 5.45
N ASN A 6 3.86 6.45 5.84
CA ASN A 6 4.94 6.11 4.92
C ASN A 6 4.63 4.75 4.29
N TRP A 7 4.56 4.70 2.96
CA TRP A 7 4.18 3.50 2.20
C TRP A 7 5.34 2.87 1.42
N GLY A 8 6.56 3.41 1.52
CA GLY A 8 7.72 2.89 0.81
C GLY A 8 8.78 3.95 0.59
N ARG A 9 10.00 3.52 0.27
CA ARG A 9 11.15 4.41 -0.01
C ARG A 9 11.16 4.95 -1.44
N SER A 10 10.29 4.41 -2.30
CA SER A 10 10.08 4.87 -3.67
C SER A 10 8.67 4.48 -4.14
N ALA A 11 8.27 4.97 -5.31
CA ALA A 11 7.02 4.59 -5.94
C ALA A 11 6.98 3.09 -6.29
N GLU A 12 8.12 2.51 -6.64
CA GLU A 12 8.29 1.08 -6.90
C GLU A 12 8.15 0.26 -5.61
N ASP A 13 8.81 0.67 -4.52
CA ASP A 13 8.71 0.00 -3.21
C ASP A 13 7.25 0.04 -2.71
N ALA A 14 6.57 1.18 -2.86
CA ALA A 14 5.19 1.34 -2.44
C ALA A 14 4.20 0.54 -3.32
N ALA A 15 4.42 0.52 -4.65
CA ALA A 15 3.62 -0.31 -5.55
C ALA A 15 3.79 -1.80 -5.23
N ALA A 16 5.02 -2.25 -4.98
CA ALA A 16 5.31 -3.63 -4.60
C ALA A 16 4.62 -3.99 -3.27
N PHE A 17 4.72 -3.13 -2.25
CA PHE A 17 4.05 -3.35 -0.97
C PHE A 17 2.53 -3.46 -1.11
N LEU A 18 1.90 -2.56 -1.87
CA LEU A 18 0.45 -2.57 -2.09
C LEU A 18 0.00 -3.81 -2.89
N LEU A 19 0.77 -4.20 -3.91
CA LEU A 19 0.45 -5.36 -4.75
C LEU A 19 0.74 -6.71 -4.06
N ASP A 20 1.63 -6.74 -3.07
CA ASP A 20 1.87 -7.92 -2.22
C ASP A 20 0.96 -7.97 -0.97
N SER A 21 0.10 -6.96 -0.78
CA SER A 21 -0.97 -7.02 0.22
C SER A 21 -2.04 -8.05 -0.15
N GLY A 22 -2.89 -8.44 0.81
CA GLY A 22 -4.02 -9.35 0.57
C GLY A 22 -4.90 -8.93 -0.62
N PRO A 23 -5.41 -7.68 -0.67
CA PRO A 23 -6.19 -7.18 -1.80
C PRO A 23 -5.40 -7.12 -3.11
N GLY A 24 -4.14 -6.66 -3.06
CA GLY A 24 -3.28 -6.59 -4.25
C GLY A 24 -3.04 -7.96 -4.89
N ARG A 25 -2.66 -8.95 -4.07
CA ARG A 25 -2.44 -10.33 -4.50
C ARG A 25 -3.71 -10.95 -5.05
N HIS A 26 -4.85 -10.68 -4.44
CA HIS A 26 -6.14 -11.18 -4.91
C HIS A 26 -6.48 -10.64 -6.30
N LEU A 27 -6.30 -9.35 -6.56
CA LEU A 27 -6.51 -8.75 -7.89
C LEU A 27 -5.54 -9.32 -8.92
N LEU A 28 -4.24 -9.37 -8.61
CA LEU A 28 -3.23 -9.90 -9.52
C LEU A 28 -3.45 -11.38 -9.84
N SER A 29 -3.95 -12.18 -8.90
CA SER A 29 -4.19 -13.61 -9.10
C SER A 29 -5.15 -13.91 -10.26
N GLN A 30 -6.01 -12.95 -10.64
CA GLN A 30 -7.07 -13.10 -11.63
C GLN A 30 -6.64 -12.75 -13.06
N VAL A 31 -5.40 -12.29 -13.27
CA VAL A 31 -4.94 -11.79 -14.58
C VAL A 31 -3.65 -12.46 -15.06
N GLY A 32 -3.39 -12.41 -16.36
CA GLY A 32 -2.16 -12.94 -16.96
C GLY A 32 -0.91 -12.13 -16.60
N PRO A 33 0.30 -12.68 -16.79
CA PRO A 33 1.56 -12.03 -16.41
C PRO A 33 1.75 -10.64 -17.05
N ASP A 34 1.34 -10.46 -18.30
CA ASP A 34 1.45 -9.16 -19.00
C ASP A 34 0.63 -8.07 -18.31
N VAL A 35 -0.58 -8.41 -17.86
CA VAL A 35 -1.46 -7.49 -17.14
C VAL A 35 -0.94 -7.22 -15.73
N ARG A 36 -0.25 -8.18 -15.09
CA ARG A 36 0.39 -7.95 -13.79
C ARG A 36 1.53 -6.95 -13.90
N GLU A 37 2.32 -7.06 -14.96
CA GLU A 37 3.41 -6.12 -15.24
C GLU A 37 2.87 -4.73 -15.58
N ASP A 38 1.80 -4.68 -16.38
CA ASP A 38 1.10 -3.42 -16.69
C ASP A 38 0.56 -2.75 -15.42
N ALA A 39 -0.13 -3.51 -14.56
CA ALA A 39 -0.64 -3.03 -13.28
C ALA A 39 0.48 -2.51 -12.37
N ARG A 40 1.63 -3.20 -12.33
CA ARG A 40 2.80 -2.75 -11.58
C ARG A 40 3.30 -1.40 -12.08
N ARG A 41 3.49 -1.26 -13.40
CA ARG A 41 3.96 -0.02 -14.02
C ARG A 41 2.98 1.13 -13.78
N THR A 42 1.70 0.92 -14.07
CA THR A 42 0.66 1.94 -13.90
C THR A 42 0.54 2.39 -12.44
N LEU A 43 0.62 1.46 -11.49
CA LEU A 43 0.57 1.82 -10.07
C LEU A 43 1.82 2.61 -9.64
N THR A 44 3.01 2.22 -10.10
CA THR A 44 4.25 3.00 -9.86
C THR A 44 4.13 4.41 -10.41
N ASP A 45 3.68 4.57 -11.66
CA ASP A 45 3.50 5.89 -12.28
C ASP A 45 2.49 6.75 -11.50
N THR A 46 1.40 6.12 -11.02
CA THR A 46 0.38 6.78 -10.19
C THR A 46 0.95 7.23 -8.85
N LEU A 47 1.91 6.50 -8.28
CA LEU A 47 2.50 6.80 -6.98
C LEU A 47 3.63 7.84 -7.04
N CYS A 48 4.25 8.04 -8.20
CA CYS A 48 5.37 8.96 -8.39
C CYS A 48 5.11 10.39 -7.87
N PRO A 49 3.94 11.03 -8.10
CA PRO A 49 3.64 12.36 -7.57
C PRO A 49 3.57 12.45 -6.04
N PHE A 50 3.42 11.34 -5.33
CA PHE A 50 3.36 11.28 -3.87
C PHE A 50 4.74 11.06 -3.22
N GLY A 51 5.79 10.98 -4.04
CA GLY A 51 7.17 10.94 -3.57
C GLY A 51 7.60 12.28 -2.95
N LYS A 52 7.97 12.26 -1.68
CA LYS A 52 8.56 13.40 -0.97
C LYS A 52 9.69 12.93 -0.06
N GLU A 53 10.84 13.61 -0.12
CA GLU A 53 12.00 13.33 0.75
C GLU A 53 12.48 11.87 0.70
N GLY A 54 12.36 11.21 -0.45
CA GLY A 54 12.77 9.80 -0.61
C GLY A 54 11.81 8.79 0.00
N ALA A 55 10.54 9.15 0.18
CA ALA A 55 9.47 8.22 0.57
C ALA A 55 8.14 8.58 -0.10
N VAL A 56 7.25 7.60 -0.22
CA VAL A 56 5.86 7.79 -0.67
C VAL A 56 4.97 7.99 0.54
N TRP A 57 4.29 9.14 0.59
CA TRP A 57 3.40 9.50 1.69
C TRP A 57 1.94 9.52 1.23
N LEU A 58 1.11 8.65 1.78
CA LEU A 58 -0.31 8.57 1.44
C LEU A 58 -1.16 8.76 2.71
N ARG A 59 -2.34 9.37 2.55
CA ARG A 59 -3.30 9.48 3.65
C ARG A 59 -3.74 8.08 4.07
N SER A 60 -3.55 7.76 5.35
CA SER A 60 -3.89 6.47 5.92
C SER A 60 -4.87 6.64 7.07
N SER A 61 -5.75 5.65 7.21
CA SER A 61 -6.65 5.49 8.34
C SER A 61 -6.29 4.20 9.07
N SER A 62 -6.21 4.27 10.39
CA SER A 62 -6.00 3.07 11.21
C SER A 62 -6.82 3.16 12.49
N TRP A 63 -7.29 1.99 12.95
CA TRP A 63 -8.04 1.81 14.18
C TRP A 63 -7.12 1.20 15.23
N LEU A 64 -6.89 1.92 16.33
CA LEU A 64 -6.23 1.37 17.50
C LEU A 64 -7.28 0.67 18.36
N VAL A 65 -7.16 -0.65 18.50
CA VAL A 65 -8.05 -1.45 19.35
C VAL A 65 -7.26 -1.93 20.56
N THR A 66 -7.72 -1.57 21.76
CA THR A 66 -7.12 -2.01 23.03
C THR A 66 -8.12 -2.90 23.75
N ALA A 67 -7.71 -4.12 24.12
CA ALA A 67 -8.49 -4.97 25.01
C ALA A 67 -8.04 -4.74 26.45
N ALA A 68 -8.99 -4.48 27.36
CA ALA A 68 -8.75 -4.50 28.79
C ALA A 68 -9.26 -5.82 29.37
N ARG A 69 -8.48 -6.46 30.24
CA ARG A 69 -8.92 -7.67 30.95
C ARG A 69 -9.92 -7.24 32.03
N GLY A 70 -11.16 -7.73 31.94
CA GLY A 70 -12.16 -7.52 32.98
C GLY A 70 -11.69 -8.18 34.28
N VAL A 71 -11.67 -7.42 35.38
CA VAL A 71 -11.52 -7.99 36.71
C VAL A 71 -12.88 -8.61 37.05
N SER A 72 -12.92 -9.95 37.12
CA SER A 72 -14.07 -10.70 37.63
C SER A 72 -14.07 -10.72 39.15
#